data_AF-A0A218W0T7-F1
#
_entry.id   AF-A0A218W0T7-F1
#
_cell.length_a   1.000
_cell.length_b   1.000
_cell.length_c   1.000
_cell.angle_alpha   90.00
_cell.angle_beta   90.00
_cell.angle_gamma   90.00
#
_symmetry.space_group_name_H-M   'P 1'
#
loop_
_entity.id
_entity.type
_entity.pdbx_description
1 polymer ?
#
loop_
_entity_poly.entity_id
_entity_poly.type
_entity_poly.pdbx_seq_one_letter_code
_entity_poly.pdbx_strand_id
1 'polypeptide(L)'
;MAQVLELAGIPAERVLKMHEGWPHAGDMIANGHIQLMVITSSGDPLDQIDGRQLRRMALAYKVLIITIIAGAPASVEAIRSLKSSTINIIALQDYFEAETVTSSSPKDLQFMSSSV
;
A
#
# COMPACT_ATOMS: atom_id res chain seq x y z
N MET A 1 -17.10 13.42 -2.49
CA MET A 1 -15.85 13.49 -1.70
C MET A 1 -15.44 14.94 -1.42
N ALA A 2 -15.27 15.79 -2.44
CA ALA A 2 -14.80 17.17 -2.26
C ALA A 2 -15.58 17.98 -1.21
N GLN A 3 -16.92 17.96 -1.26
CA GLN A 3 -17.78 18.61 -0.25
C GLN A 3 -17.50 18.14 1.19
N VAL A 4 -17.26 16.83 1.39
CA VAL A 4 -16.97 16.27 2.71
C VAL A 4 -15.60 16.75 3.22
N LEU A 5 -14.61 16.87 2.33
CA LEU A 5 -13.29 17.42 2.65
C LEU A 5 -13.37 18.92 2.97
N GLU A 6 -14.08 19.69 2.15
CA GLU A 6 -14.32 21.12 2.35
C GLU A 6 -14.98 21.38 3.71
N LEU A 7 -16.00 20.60 4.08
CA LEU A 7 -16.68 20.68 5.38
C LEU A 7 -15.76 20.32 6.55
N ALA A 8 -14.76 19.47 6.34
CA ALA A 8 -13.73 19.15 7.32
C ALA A 8 -12.58 20.19 7.35
N GLY A 9 -12.68 21.28 6.58
CA GLY A 9 -11.65 22.32 6.49
C GLY A 9 -10.44 21.94 5.65
N ILE A 10 -10.54 20.87 4.85
CA ILE A 10 -9.48 20.41 3.95
C ILE A 10 -9.74 20.99 2.55
N PRO A 11 -8.85 21.84 2.02
CA PRO A 11 -8.97 22.35 0.66
C PRO A 11 -9.01 21.20 -0.36
N ALA A 12 -10.00 21.21 -1.25
CA ALA A 12 -10.16 20.22 -2.29
C ALA A 12 -10.53 20.91 -3.62
N GLU A 13 -9.86 20.50 -4.69
CA GLU A 13 -10.23 20.89 -6.05
C GLU A 13 -11.18 19.85 -6.65
N ARG A 14 -12.25 20.32 -7.30
CA ARG A 14 -13.17 19.43 -8.02
C ARG A 14 -12.67 19.26 -9.45
N VAL A 15 -12.57 18.00 -9.87
CA VAL A 15 -12.12 17.61 -11.21
C VAL A 15 -13.23 16.80 -11.86
N LEU A 16 -13.46 17.02 -13.16
CA LEU A 16 -14.44 16.27 -13.93
C LEU A 16 -14.07 14.78 -14.00
N LYS A 17 -15.09 13.92 -13.93
CA LYS A 17 -14.95 12.52 -14.34
C LYS A 17 -14.68 12.44 -15.85
N MET A 18 -14.18 11.30 -16.32
CA MET A 18 -13.76 11.18 -17.72
C MET A 18 -14.93 11.35 -18.69
N HIS A 19 -16.10 10.83 -18.33
CA HIS A 19 -17.32 11.00 -19.13
C HIS A 19 -17.99 12.38 -19.01
N GLU A 20 -17.56 13.24 -18.06
CA GLU A 20 -18.22 14.53 -17.78
C GLU A 20 -17.66 15.69 -18.63
N GLY A 21 -16.48 15.57 -19.21
CA GLY A 21 -15.90 16.60 -20.08
C GLY A 21 -14.38 16.75 -19.95
N TRP A 22 -13.88 17.96 -20.24
CA TRP A 22 -12.45 18.29 -20.23
C TRP A 22 -12.20 19.66 -19.56
N PRO A 23 -11.12 19.83 -18.76
CA PRO A 23 -10.13 18.82 -18.37
C PRO A 23 -10.65 17.84 -17.30
N HIS A 24 -10.24 16.58 -17.39
CA HIS A 24 -10.64 15.51 -16.46
C HIS A 24 -9.43 14.85 -15.78
N ALA A 25 -9.68 13.98 -14.80
CA ALA A 25 -8.63 13.30 -14.04
C ALA A 25 -7.59 12.54 -14.90
N GLY A 26 -8.00 11.99 -16.05
CA GLY A 26 -7.08 11.33 -16.98
C GLY A 26 -6.02 12.27 -17.57
N ASP A 27 -6.38 13.53 -17.84
CA ASP A 27 -5.44 14.54 -18.36
C ASP A 27 -4.43 14.91 -17.28
N MET A 28 -4.89 15.03 -16.03
CA MET A 28 -4.02 15.31 -14.89
C MET A 28 -3.01 14.19 -14.64
N ILE A 29 -3.39 12.92 -14.85
CA ILE A 29 -2.45 11.79 -14.83
C ILE A 29 -1.42 11.95 -15.97
N ALA A 30 -1.87 12.19 -17.20
CA ALA A 30 -0.99 12.30 -18.36
C ALA A 30 0.01 13.47 -18.26
N ASN A 31 -0.42 14.58 -17.66
CA ASN A 31 0.40 15.77 -17.42
C ASN A 31 1.27 15.67 -16.15
N GLY A 32 1.22 14.57 -15.41
CA GLY A 32 2.02 14.37 -14.20
C GLY A 32 1.56 15.18 -12.99
N HIS A 33 0.34 15.74 -13.03
CA HIS A 33 -0.23 16.52 -11.93
C HIS A 33 -0.70 15.64 -10.75
N ILE A 34 -0.82 14.32 -10.95
CA ILE A 34 -1.23 13.35 -9.92
C ILE A 34 -0.10 12.36 -9.67
N GLN A 35 0.35 12.23 -8.41
CA GLN A 35 1.40 11.26 -8.01
C GLN A 35 0.84 10.07 -7.22
N LEU A 36 -0.38 10.20 -6.67
CA LEU A 36 -1.09 9.16 -5.95
C LEU A 36 -2.59 9.33 -6.19
N MET A 37 -3.29 8.21 -6.37
CA MET A 37 -4.74 8.20 -6.55
C MET A 37 -5.41 7.17 -5.63
N VAL A 38 -6.42 7.62 -4.88
CA VAL A 38 -7.33 6.73 -4.14
C VAL A 38 -8.61 6.60 -4.95
N ILE A 39 -8.87 5.41 -5.51
CA ILE A 39 -10.09 5.11 -6.26
C ILE A 39 -10.99 4.22 -5.41
N THR A 40 -12.25 4.64 -5.29
CA THR A 40 -13.34 3.84 -4.73
C THR A 40 -14.47 3.77 -5.76
N SER A 41 -15.00 2.59 -6.05
CA SER A 41 -16.13 2.45 -6.98
C SER A 41 -17.45 2.68 -6.26
N SER A 42 -18.34 3.48 -6.86
CA SER A 42 -19.74 3.63 -6.45
C SER A 42 -20.60 2.39 -6.80
N GLY A 43 -20.13 1.57 -7.74
CA GLY A 43 -20.87 0.45 -8.32
C GLY A 43 -21.71 0.80 -9.55
N ASP A 44 -21.86 2.08 -9.92
CA ASP A 44 -22.60 2.44 -11.13
C ASP A 44 -21.81 2.14 -12.43
N PRO A 45 -22.47 1.89 -13.57
CA PRO A 45 -21.79 1.48 -14.80
C PRO A 45 -20.80 2.53 -15.34
N LEU A 46 -21.11 3.82 -15.23
CA LEU A 46 -20.24 4.88 -15.75
C LEU A 46 -18.98 5.00 -14.89
N ASP A 47 -19.12 4.98 -13.56
CA ASP A 47 -17.97 4.97 -12.64
C ASP A 47 -17.10 3.73 -12.82
N GLN A 48 -17.67 2.57 -13.15
CA GLN A 48 -16.88 1.38 -13.43
C GLN A 48 -16.06 1.51 -14.72
N ILE A 49 -16.62 2.13 -15.76
CA ILE A 49 -15.91 2.38 -17.03
C ILE A 49 -14.77 3.37 -16.79
N ASP A 50 -15.07 4.54 -16.22
CA ASP A 50 -14.08 5.58 -15.93
C ASP A 50 -13.01 5.07 -14.98
N GLY A 51 -13.41 4.44 -13.87
CA GLY A 51 -12.49 3.86 -12.90
C GLY A 51 -11.62 2.77 -13.49
N ARG A 52 -12.08 2.00 -14.48
CA ARG A 52 -11.24 1.03 -15.21
C ARG A 52 -10.22 1.73 -16.09
N GLN A 53 -10.59 2.80 -16.79
CA GLN A 53 -9.68 3.58 -17.62
C GLN A 53 -8.61 4.27 -16.77
N LEU A 54 -9.01 4.96 -15.69
CA LEU A 54 -8.08 5.63 -14.77
C LEU A 54 -7.07 4.67 -14.15
N ARG A 55 -7.48 3.46 -13.71
CA ARG A 55 -6.55 2.45 -13.20
C ARG A 55 -5.51 2.01 -14.24
N ARG A 56 -5.94 1.84 -15.50
CA ARG A 56 -5.03 1.49 -16.61
C ARG A 56 -4.05 2.62 -16.90
N MET A 57 -4.54 3.86 -16.93
CA MET A 57 -3.70 5.03 -17.13
C MET A 57 -2.68 5.17 -16.00
N ALA A 58 -3.11 5.10 -14.74
CA ALA A 58 -2.20 5.21 -13.61
C ALA A 58 -1.10 4.15 -13.63
N LEU A 59 -1.41 2.90 -14.00
CA LEU A 59 -0.40 1.87 -14.21
C LEU A 59 0.59 2.23 -15.34
N ALA A 60 0.09 2.72 -16.47
CA ALA A 60 0.93 3.12 -17.61
C ALA A 60 1.85 4.31 -17.26
N TYR A 61 1.35 5.28 -16.50
CA TYR A 61 2.07 6.47 -16.07
C TYR A 61 2.81 6.30 -14.72
N LYS A 62 2.83 5.07 -14.17
CA LYS A 62 3.51 4.75 -12.90
C LYS A 62 3.04 5.58 -11.70
N VAL A 63 1.76 5.95 -11.69
CA VAL A 63 1.10 6.62 -10.56
C VAL A 63 0.61 5.55 -9.58
N LEU A 64 0.92 5.72 -8.30
CA LEU A 64 0.47 4.80 -7.25
C LEU A 64 -1.06 4.84 -7.14
N ILE A 65 -1.70 3.67 -7.22
CA ILE A 65 -3.14 3.53 -7.06
C ILE A 65 -3.50 2.74 -5.80
N ILE A 66 -4.46 3.27 -5.04
CA ILE A 66 -5.05 2.64 -3.87
C ILE A 66 -6.52 2.41 -4.19
N THR A 67 -6.95 1.14 -4.22
CA THR A 67 -8.28 0.75 -4.71
C THR A 67 -9.28 0.47 -3.59
N ILE A 68 -8.84 0.54 -2.33
CA ILE A 68 -9.66 0.32 -1.14
C ILE A 68 -9.36 1.40 -0.10
N ILE A 69 -10.40 1.88 0.60
CA ILE A 69 -10.27 2.94 1.60
C ILE A 69 -9.32 2.51 2.72
N ALA A 70 -9.39 1.25 3.16
CA ALA A 70 -8.50 0.71 4.20
C ALA A 70 -7.01 0.72 3.80
N GLY A 71 -6.68 0.76 2.50
CA GLY A 71 -5.30 0.87 2.02
C GLY A 71 -4.73 2.28 2.13
N ALA A 72 -5.59 3.30 2.23
CA ALA A 72 -5.15 4.69 2.37
C ALA A 72 -4.38 4.97 3.67
N PRO A 73 -4.89 4.62 4.88
CA PRO A 73 -4.14 4.84 6.13
C PRO A 73 -2.84 4.04 6.17
N ALA A 74 -2.83 2.80 5.68
CA ALA A 74 -1.62 1.99 5.58
C ALA A 74 -0.56 2.63 4.67
N SER A 75 -0.98 3.21 3.55
CA SER A 75 -0.07 3.92 2.63
C SER A 75 0.48 5.20 3.25
N VAL A 76 -0.34 5.94 4.00
CA VAL A 76 0.12 7.13 4.75
C VAL A 76 1.16 6.74 5.80
N GLU A 77 0.95 5.64 6.53
CA GLU A 77 1.92 5.14 7.51
C GLU A 77 3.23 4.69 6.84
N ALA A 78 3.16 3.97 5.73
CA ALA A 78 4.33 3.58 4.96
C ALA A 78 5.14 4.81 4.49
N ILE A 79 4.46 5.83 3.93
CA ILE A 79 5.11 7.09 3.51
C ILE A 79 5.74 7.81 4.70
N ARG A 80 5.05 7.87 5.85
CA ARG A 80 5.57 8.47 7.08
C ARG A 80 6.85 7.78 7.53
N SER A 81 6.82 6.45 7.64
CA SER A 81 7.96 5.63 8.05
C SER A 81 9.15 5.79 7.11
N LEU A 82 8.92 5.79 5.79
CA LEU A 82 9.96 6.03 4.79
C LEU A 82 10.60 7.42 4.88
N LYS A 83 9.85 8.43 5.35
CA LYS A 83 10.38 9.79 5.52
C LYS A 83 11.16 9.99 6.82
N SER A 84 10.83 9.25 7.87
CA SER A 84 11.42 9.43 9.21
C SER A 84 12.52 8.45 9.57
N SER A 85 12.56 7.29 8.93
CA SER A 85 13.36 6.14 9.37
C SER A 85 14.35 5.69 8.31
N THR A 86 15.52 5.21 8.73
CA THR A 86 16.47 4.52 7.84
C THR A 86 15.98 3.10 7.58
N ILE A 87 16.02 2.67 6.31
CA ILE A 87 15.67 1.30 5.93
C ILE A 87 16.69 0.35 6.55
N ASN A 88 16.24 -0.54 7.43
CA ASN A 88 17.07 -1.64 7.95
C ASN A 88 16.99 -2.83 6.99
N ILE A 89 18.14 -3.38 6.62
CA ILE A 89 18.23 -4.55 5.74
C ILE A 89 18.53 -5.75 6.63
N ILE A 90 17.61 -6.70 6.68
CA ILE A 90 17.76 -7.95 7.43
C ILE A 90 17.79 -9.09 6.42
N ALA A 91 18.79 -9.96 6.50
CA ALA A 91 18.85 -11.11 5.63
C ALA A 91 17.78 -12.13 6.04
N LEU A 92 17.21 -12.85 5.06
CA LEU A 92 16.09 -13.76 5.33
C LEU A 92 16.47 -14.85 6.33
N GLN A 93 17.72 -15.33 6.32
CA GLN A 93 18.18 -16.34 7.28
C GLN A 93 18.23 -15.82 8.73
N ASP A 94 18.62 -14.56 8.94
CA ASP A 94 18.72 -13.95 10.27
C ASP A 94 17.34 -13.79 10.94
N TYR A 95 16.27 -13.80 10.12
CA TYR A 95 14.89 -13.73 10.61
C TYR A 95 14.46 -15.00 11.37
N PHE A 96 15.01 -16.16 11.03
CA PHE A 96 14.59 -17.46 11.60
C PHE A 96 15.45 -17.95 12.76
N GLU A 97 16.66 -17.41 12.96
CA GLU A 97 17.54 -17.81 14.08
C GLU A 97 17.10 -17.26 15.45
N ALA A 98 16.19 -16.28 15.47
CA ALA A 98 15.74 -15.61 16.69
C ALA A 98 14.80 -16.45 17.59
N GLU A 99 14.32 -17.62 17.14
CA GLU A 99 13.38 -18.47 17.92
C GLU A 99 14.01 -19.67 18.64
N THR A 100 15.32 -19.93 18.52
CA THR A 100 15.93 -21.13 19.12
C THR A 100 16.81 -20.86 20.34
N VAL A 101 16.33 -20.14 21.35
CA VAL A 101 16.89 -20.24 22.71
C VAL A 101 15.78 -20.00 23.74
N THR A 102 15.15 -21.08 24.23
CA THR A 102 14.90 -21.40 25.66
C THR A 102 14.11 -22.71 25.75
N SER A 103 14.81 -23.84 25.75
CA SER A 103 14.40 -24.99 26.55
C SER A 103 15.65 -25.55 27.22
N SER A 104 15.52 -25.72 28.53
CA SER A 104 16.58 -25.89 29.51
C SER A 104 17.21 -27.29 29.52
N SER A 105 18.54 -27.31 29.45
CA SER A 105 19.49 -28.24 30.10
C SER A 105 19.60 -29.71 29.62
N PRO A 106 20.81 -30.19 29.29
CA PRO A 106 21.08 -31.61 28.99
C PRO A 106 21.24 -32.41 30.29
N LYS A 107 20.47 -33.48 30.46
CA LYS A 107 20.73 -34.53 31.47
C LYS A 107 21.04 -35.85 30.79
N ASP A 108 22.27 -36.30 31.07
CA ASP A 108 22.71 -37.69 31.19
C ASP A 108 22.66 -38.58 29.93
N LEU A 109 23.68 -38.40 29.08
CA LEU A 109 24.11 -39.42 28.14
C LEU A 109 24.93 -40.49 28.89
N GLN A 110 24.25 -41.50 29.45
CA GLN A 110 24.92 -42.74 29.85
C GLN A 110 25.24 -43.58 28.61
N PHE A 111 26.50 -43.56 28.20
CA PHE A 111 27.06 -44.54 27.28
C PHE A 111 27.12 -45.91 27.98
N MET A 112 26.22 -46.82 27.60
CA MET A 112 26.43 -48.25 27.85
C MET A 112 27.19 -48.84 26.67
N SER A 113 28.50 -48.98 26.85
CA SER A 113 29.33 -49.90 26.08
C SER A 113 29.03 -51.32 26.56
N SER A 114 28.38 -52.13 25.73
CA SER A 114 28.37 -53.59 25.88
C SER A 114 29.21 -54.18 24.76
N SER A 115 30.39 -54.70 25.11
CA SER A 115 31.06 -55.77 24.38
C SER A 115 31.27 -56.92 25.38
N VAL A 116 31.11 -58.13 24.84
CA VAL A 116 31.22 -59.47 25.45
C VAL A 116 32.14 -59.57 26.66
#